data_AF-A0A8A4TUW3-F1
#
_entry.id   AF-A0A8A4TUW3-F1
#
_cell.length_a   1.000
_cell.length_b   1.000
_cell.length_c   1.000
_cell.angle_alpha   90.00
_cell.angle_beta   90.00
_cell.angle_gamma   90.00
#
_symmetry.space_group_name_H-M   'P 1'
#
loop_
_entity.id
_entity.type
_entity.pdbx_description
1 polymer ?
#
loop_
_entity_poly.entity_id
_entity_poly.type
_entity_poly.pdbx_seq_one_letter_code
_entity_poly.pdbx_strand_id
1 'polypeptide(L)'
;MVTDEVDLRHPTHSQLVSCVGGTNLEIQSYQESIERGDRILFCTKGVYRPIPAKSLLEIVSQRGFPLDKIVTQLIDDANSRGGPDNITALLVEIH
;
A
#
# COMPACT_ATOMS: atom_id res chain seq x y z
N MET A 1 -5.37 7.49 -3.40
CA MET A 1 -6.06 7.03 -4.63
C MET A 1 -5.55 5.64 -4.98
N VAL A 2 -6.45 4.66 -5.11
CA VAL A 2 -6.15 3.40 -5.82
C VAL A 2 -6.71 3.60 -7.22
N THR A 3 -5.90 4.16 -8.11
CA THR A 3 -6.26 4.32 -9.52
C THR A 3 -5.83 3.06 -10.26
N ASP A 4 -6.84 2.36 -10.77
CA ASP A 4 -6.82 1.16 -11.60
C ASP A 4 -6.72 -0.21 -10.92
N GLU A 5 -7.67 -1.07 -11.25
CA GLU A 5 -7.58 -2.52 -11.04
C GLU A 5 -6.55 -3.09 -12.01
N VAL A 6 -5.31 -3.22 -11.55
CA VAL A 6 -4.29 -4.01 -12.25
C VAL A 6 -4.77 -5.47 -12.29
N ASP A 7 -4.94 -6.06 -13.48
CA ASP A 7 -5.22 -7.50 -13.60
C ASP A 7 -3.99 -8.28 -13.11
N LEU A 8 -4.07 -8.75 -11.86
CA LEU A 8 -3.02 -9.51 -11.19
C LEU A 8 -2.73 -10.86 -11.87
N ARG A 9 -3.58 -11.31 -12.80
CA ARG A 9 -3.38 -12.54 -13.58
C ARG A 9 -2.58 -12.28 -14.86
N HIS A 10 -2.35 -11.02 -15.22
CA HIS A 10 -1.58 -10.70 -16.41
C HIS A 10 -0.11 -11.12 -16.23
N PRO A 11 0.53 -11.77 -17.23
CA PRO A 11 1.89 -12.29 -17.12
C PRO A 11 2.93 -11.23 -16.72
N THR A 12 2.71 -9.99 -17.14
CA THR A 12 3.63 -8.87 -16.92
C THR A 12 3.24 -7.97 -15.75
N HIS A 13 2.22 -8.33 -14.96
CA HIS A 13 1.73 -7.46 -13.87
C HIS A 13 2.81 -7.14 -12.81
N SER A 14 3.90 -7.91 -12.76
CA SER A 14 5.05 -7.71 -11.86
C SER A 14 6.24 -7.00 -12.50
N GLN A 15 6.20 -6.67 -13.79
CA GLN A 15 7.28 -5.97 -14.48
C GLN A 15 7.31 -4.49 -14.12
N LEU A 16 8.48 -3.99 -13.73
CA LEU A 16 8.70 -2.56 -13.50
C LEU A 16 9.05 -1.88 -14.83
N VAL A 17 8.33 -0.81 -15.15
CA VAL A 17 8.56 -0.01 -16.37
C VAL A 17 9.38 1.25 -16.11
N SER A 18 9.51 1.65 -14.84
CA SER A 18 10.29 2.80 -14.37
C SER A 18 10.94 2.46 -13.02
N CYS A 19 12.21 2.79 -12.85
CA CYS A 19 12.92 2.60 -11.59
C CYS A 19 14.12 3.56 -11.48
N VAL A 20 14.51 3.88 -10.24
CA VAL A 20 15.75 4.62 -9.98
C VAL A 20 16.95 3.77 -10.43
N GLY A 21 17.84 4.35 -11.24
CA GLY A 21 18.97 3.63 -11.85
C GLY A 21 18.64 2.96 -13.19
N GLY A 22 17.41 3.05 -13.67
CA GLY A 22 17.03 2.66 -15.04
C GLY A 22 17.41 3.72 -16.09
N THR A 23 17.29 3.37 -17.36
CA THR A 23 17.57 4.28 -18.49
C THR A 23 16.48 5.32 -18.72
N ASN A 24 15.23 4.98 -18.37
CA ASN A 24 14.06 5.85 -18.47
C ASN A 24 13.42 5.97 -17.08
N LEU A 25 13.70 7.08 -16.39
CA LEU A 25 13.07 7.43 -15.12
C LEU A 25 12.12 8.60 -15.33
N GLU A 26 10.83 8.34 -15.13
CA GLU A 26 9.81 9.37 -15.03
C GLU A 26 9.37 9.50 -13.56
N ILE A 27 9.50 10.69 -13.00
CA ILE A 27 9.08 10.98 -11.62
C ILE A 27 7.60 11.37 -11.66
N GLN A 28 6.78 10.61 -10.96
CA GLN A 28 5.37 10.94 -10.75
C GLN A 28 5.22 11.71 -9.43
N SER A 29 4.70 12.93 -9.51
CA SER A 29 4.36 13.74 -8.35
C SER A 29 2.86 13.86 -8.21
N TYR A 30 2.37 13.63 -7.00
CA TYR A 30 0.97 13.82 -6.64
C TYR A 30 0.87 14.87 -5.54
N GLN A 31 -0.10 15.76 -5.65
CA GLN A 31 -0.39 16.77 -4.64
C GLN A 31 -1.86 16.69 -4.28
N GLU A 32 -2.13 16.50 -3.00
CA GLU A 32 -3.48 16.39 -2.45
C GLU A 32 -3.62 17.31 -1.24
N SER A 33 -4.84 17.81 -1.02
CA SER A 33 -5.16 18.50 0.23
C SER A 33 -5.24 17.48 1.36
N ILE A 34 -4.56 17.77 2.47
CA ILE A 34 -4.54 16.93 3.66
C ILE A 34 -5.26 17.65 4.78
N GLU A 35 -6.19 16.96 5.44
CA GLU A 35 -6.96 17.45 6.57
C GLU A 35 -6.56 16.74 7.88
N ARG A 36 -6.91 17.40 8.99
CA ARG A 36 -6.71 16.81 10.31
C ARG A 36 -7.53 15.53 10.45
N GLY A 37 -6.89 14.47 10.88
CA GLY A 37 -7.47 13.14 11.00
C GLY A 37 -7.25 12.25 9.78
N ASP A 38 -6.70 12.77 8.68
CA ASP A 38 -6.36 11.94 7.52
C ASP A 38 -5.30 10.90 7.86
N ARG A 39 -5.40 9.78 7.14
CA ARG A 39 -4.43 8.69 7.22
C ARG A 39 -3.86 8.40 5.84
N ILE A 40 -2.53 8.35 5.77
CA ILE A 40 -1.79 8.06 4.54
C ILE A 40 -1.03 6.76 4.74
N LEU A 41 -1.33 5.76 3.92
CA LEU A 41 -0.59 4.49 3.87
C LEU A 41 0.37 4.49 2.67
N PHE A 42 1.66 4.34 2.96
CA PHE A 42 2.67 3.97 1.99
C PHE A 42 2.99 2.49 2.17
N CYS A 43 2.93 1.70 1.08
CA CYS A 43 3.22 0.27 1.16
C CYS A 43 3.80 -0.30 -0.12
N THR A 44 4.48 -1.45 -0.01
CA THR A 44 4.97 -2.21 -1.16
C THR A 44 3.89 -3.16 -1.70
N LYS A 45 4.14 -3.74 -2.87
CA LYS A 45 3.27 -4.78 -3.46
C LYS A 45 3.08 -6.02 -2.60
N GLY A 46 3.99 -6.27 -1.64
CA GLY A 46 3.82 -7.31 -0.63
C GLY A 46 2.61 -7.09 0.29
N VAL A 47 2.09 -5.86 0.39
CA VAL A 47 0.89 -5.53 1.19
C VAL A 47 -0.37 -5.51 0.33
N TYR A 48 -0.41 -4.65 -0.70
CA TYR A 48 -1.67 -4.36 -1.41
C TYR A 48 -2.08 -5.43 -2.44
N ARG A 49 -1.19 -6.36 -2.83
CA ARG A 49 -1.56 -7.47 -3.71
C ARG A 49 -2.30 -8.60 -2.98
N PRO A 50 -1.81 -9.12 -1.85
CA PRO A 50 -2.51 -10.18 -1.15
C PRO A 50 -3.78 -9.68 -0.44
N ILE A 51 -3.79 -8.42 0.04
CA ILE A 51 -4.93 -7.88 0.80
C ILE A 51 -5.89 -7.15 -0.16
N PRO A 52 -7.18 -7.55 -0.23
CA PRO A 52 -8.17 -6.82 -1.03
C PRO A 52 -8.30 -5.36 -0.60
N ALA A 53 -8.50 -4.45 -1.55
CA ALA A 53 -8.58 -3.01 -1.28
C ALA A 53 -9.61 -2.64 -0.19
N LYS A 54 -10.75 -3.35 -0.15
CA LYS A 54 -11.77 -3.17 0.89
C LYS A 54 -11.25 -3.51 2.30
N SER A 55 -10.59 -4.65 2.46
CA SER A 55 -10.01 -5.07 3.74
C SER A 55 -8.87 -4.15 4.16
N LEU A 56 -8.04 -3.71 3.20
CA LEU A 56 -6.98 -2.75 3.45
C LEU A 56 -7.54 -1.41 3.97
N LEU A 57 -8.62 -0.91 3.35
CA LEU A 57 -9.32 0.29 3.82
C LEU A 57 -9.94 0.10 5.20
N GLU A 58 -10.59 -1.04 5.46
CA GLU A 58 -11.17 -1.38 6.77
C GLU A 58 -10.10 -1.36 7.87
N ILE A 59 -8.94 -1.98 7.64
CA ILE A 59 -7.82 -2.02 8.60
C ILE A 59 -7.27 -0.61 8.85
N VAL A 60 -6.94 0.13 7.78
CA VAL A 60 -6.36 1.48 7.90
C VAL A 60 -7.33 2.48 8.56
N SER A 61 -8.64 2.26 8.45
CA SER A 61 -9.66 3.16 8.99
C SER A 61 -10.00 2.91 10.47
N GLN A 62 -9.40 1.90 11.12
CA GLN A 62 -9.68 1.58 12.52
C GLN A 62 -9.26 2.72 13.46
N ARG A 63 -10.24 3.47 13.98
CA ARG A 63 -10.00 4.53 14.97
C ARG A 63 -9.92 3.96 16.39
N GLY A 64 -9.20 4.63 17.27
CA GLY A 64 -9.00 4.21 18.66
C GLY A 64 -7.90 3.16 18.86
N PHE A 65 -7.32 2.63 17.77
CA PHE A 65 -6.16 1.74 17.83
C PHE A 65 -4.85 2.52 17.60
N PRO A 66 -3.77 2.19 18.32
CA PRO A 66 -2.43 2.69 18.01
C PRO A 66 -2.01 2.33 16.58
N LEU A 67 -1.30 3.25 15.91
CA LEU A 67 -0.90 3.07 14.50
C LEU A 67 0.01 1.84 14.31
N ASP A 68 0.87 1.53 15.28
CA ASP A 68 1.74 0.34 15.24
C ASP A 68 0.90 -0.95 15.18
N LYS A 69 -0.22 -1.01 15.91
CA LYS A 69 -1.13 -2.17 15.87
C LYS A 69 -1.82 -2.34 14.53
N ILE A 70 -2.22 -1.22 13.91
CA ILE A 70 -2.82 -1.24 12.57
C ILE A 70 -1.79 -1.73 11.55
N VAL A 71 -0.54 -1.24 11.63
CA VAL A 71 0.53 -1.69 10.75
C VAL A 71 0.84 -3.18 10.98
N THR A 72 0.94 -3.65 12.23
CA THR A 72 1.12 -5.07 12.52
C THR A 72 0.01 -5.92 11.90
N GLN A 73 -1.25 -5.50 12.01
CA GLN A 73 -2.37 -6.20 11.39
C GLN A 73 -2.23 -6.28 9.86
N LEU A 74 -1.77 -5.22 9.18
CA LEU A 74 -1.50 -5.25 7.74
C LEU A 74 -0.41 -6.28 7.38
N ILE A 75 0.67 -6.35 8.17
CA ILE A 75 1.74 -7.33 7.96
C ILE A 75 1.23 -8.75 8.16
N ASP A 76 0.47 -8.99 9.24
CA ASP A 76 -0.06 -10.31 9.57
C ASP A 76 -1.06 -10.80 8.51
N ASP A 77 -1.97 -9.93 8.06
CA ASP A 77 -2.97 -10.29 7.04
C ASP A 77 -2.28 -10.60 5.70
N ALA A 78 -1.29 -9.81 5.29
CA ALA A 78 -0.50 -10.08 4.08
C ALA A 78 0.26 -11.42 4.16
N ASN A 79 0.90 -11.71 5.30
CA ASN A 79 1.58 -12.99 5.53
C ASN A 79 0.60 -14.18 5.50
N SER A 80 -0.56 -14.05 6.16
CA SER A 80 -1.57 -15.12 6.22
C SER A 80 -2.13 -15.50 4.84
N ARG A 81 -2.07 -14.57 3.88
CA ARG A 81 -2.52 -14.73 2.49
C ARG A 81 -1.41 -15.20 1.55
N GLY A 82 -0.31 -15.73 2.11
CA GLY A 82 0.76 -16.40 1.36
C GLY A 82 2.04 -15.58 1.20
N GLY A 83 2.10 -14.34 1.70
CA GLY A 83 3.34 -13.55 1.79
C GLY A 83 4.21 -13.58 0.54
N PRO A 84 3.70 -13.12 -0.62
CA PRO A 84 4.34 -13.39 -1.92
C PRO A 84 5.64 -12.60 -2.16
N ASP A 85 5.99 -11.65 -1.30
CA ASP A 85 7.12 -10.74 -1.45
C ASP A 85 7.49 -10.08 -0.11
N ASN A 86 8.56 -9.28 -0.09
CA ASN A 86 8.93 -8.41 1.01
C ASN A 86 7.79 -7.42 1.34
N ILE A 87 7.41 -7.41 2.61
CA ILE A 87 6.27 -6.64 3.12
C ILE A 87 6.79 -5.41 3.86
N THR A 88 6.49 -4.23 3.34
CA THR A 88 6.82 -2.95 3.97
C THR A 88 5.59 -2.05 3.98
N ALA A 89 5.28 -1.47 5.13
CA ALA A 89 4.18 -0.52 5.32
C ALA A 89 4.60 0.63 6.25
N LEU A 90 4.14 1.84 5.94
CA LEU A 90 4.24 3.04 6.75
C LEU A 90 2.86 3.70 6.79
N LEU A 91 2.33 3.89 7.99
CA LEU A 91 1.07 4.58 8.23
C LEU A 91 1.32 5.90 8.96
N VAL A 92 0.82 6.98 8.40
CA VAL A 92 0.91 8.33 8.97
C VAL A 92 -0.50 8.82 9.26
N GLU A 93 -0.75 9.32 10.47
CA GLU A 93 -1.98 10.05 10.82
C GLU A 93 -1.65 11.53 11.03
N ILE A 94 -2.50 12.39 10.49
CA ILE A 94 -2.33 13.84 10.51
C ILE A 94 -3.11 14.39 11.71
N HIS A 95 -2.45 15.16 12.57
CA HIS A 95 -2.99 15.67 13.83
C HIS A 95 -3.11 17.18 13.89
#